data_AF-A0A4P1RP53-F1
#
_entry.id   AF-A0A4P1RP53-F1
#
_cell.length_a   1.000
_cell.length_b   1.000
_cell.length_c   1.000
_cell.angle_alpha   90.00
_cell.angle_beta   90.00
_cell.angle_gamma   90.00
#
_symmetry.space_group_name_H-M   'P 1'
#
loop_
_entity.id
_entity.type
_entity.pdbx_description
1 polymer ?
#
loop_
_entity_poly.entity_id
_entity_poly.type
_entity_poly.pdbx_seq_one_letter_code
_entity_poly.pdbx_strand_id
1 'polypeptide(L)'
;MQYLERRECEYDQKTLVSFYKEEDSLNPVLTGVIVFTSTADKANKYYLGPAPLEDMARQIATAYGPCGNNRDYLFLLEKAMHDIGHEDDYVIELANEVRKELGIVNVLSKDKKMVAPTPHMPIPTLQLHALPIALDS
;
A
#
# COMPACT_ATOMS: atom_id res chain seq x y z
N MET A 1 -16.42 -14.38 1.14
CA MET A 1 -15.50 -14.71 2.26
C MET A 1 -14.27 -15.49 1.81
N GLN A 2 -14.40 -16.62 1.13
CA GLN A 2 -13.25 -17.43 0.67
C GLN A 2 -12.16 -16.67 -0.11
N TYR A 3 -12.52 -15.64 -0.90
CA TYR A 3 -11.53 -14.81 -1.59
C TYR A 3 -10.61 -14.07 -0.61
N LEU A 4 -11.18 -13.40 0.40
CA LEU A 4 -10.42 -12.66 1.40
C LEU A 4 -9.57 -13.60 2.26
N GLU A 5 -10.09 -14.79 2.59
CA GLU A 5 -9.33 -15.79 3.35
C GLU A 5 -8.10 -16.31 2.61
N ARG A 6 -8.13 -16.36 1.28
CA ARG A 6 -6.94 -16.70 0.48
C ARG A 6 -5.97 -15.54 0.35
N ARG A 7 -6.48 -14.31 0.19
CA ARG A 7 -5.66 -13.13 -0.02
C ARG A 7 -4.95 -12.68 1.27
N GLU A 8 -5.67 -12.70 2.38
CA GLU A 8 -5.21 -12.23 3.69
C GLU A 8 -4.76 -13.42 4.58
N CYS A 9 -4.32 -14.53 3.97
CA CYS A 9 -3.95 -15.75 4.70
C CYS A 9 -2.67 -15.61 5.54
N GLU A 10 -1.90 -14.56 5.33
CA GLU A 10 -0.64 -14.28 6.03
C GLU A 10 -0.83 -13.45 7.32
N TYR A 11 -2.03 -12.92 7.56
CA TYR A 11 -2.38 -12.24 8.81
C TYR A 11 -2.79 -13.25 9.88
N ASP A 12 -2.45 -12.97 11.14
CA ASP A 12 -2.68 -13.87 12.28
C ASP A 12 -3.96 -13.55 13.06
N GLN A 13 -4.56 -12.37 12.83
CA GLN A 13 -5.75 -11.95 13.53
C GLN A 13 -6.84 -11.44 12.60
N LYS A 14 -8.08 -11.85 12.89
CA LYS A 14 -9.33 -11.40 12.24
C LYS A 14 -10.28 -10.89 13.30
N THR A 15 -10.59 -9.60 13.26
CA THR A 15 -11.47 -8.95 14.25
C THR A 15 -12.73 -8.38 13.60
N LEU A 16 -13.79 -8.26 14.39
CA LEU A 16 -15.00 -7.54 14.02
C LEU A 16 -14.99 -6.20 14.77
N VAL A 17 -15.02 -5.10 14.02
CA VAL A 17 -14.99 -3.75 14.56
C VAL A 17 -16.22 -2.95 14.13
N SER A 18 -16.47 -1.87 14.86
CA SER A 18 -17.43 -0.84 14.48
C SER A 18 -16.70 0.27 13.72
N PHE A 19 -17.25 0.68 12.59
CA PHE A 19 -16.72 1.75 11.75
C PHE A 19 -17.50 3.04 11.97
N TYR A 20 -16.78 4.09 12.33
CA TYR A 20 -17.31 5.41 12.65
C TYR A 20 -16.90 6.40 11.56
N LYS A 21 -17.74 7.41 11.34
CA LYS A 21 -17.36 8.56 10.52
C LYS A 21 -16.65 9.59 11.39
N GLU A 22 -15.84 10.43 10.76
CA GLU A 22 -15.19 11.55 11.44
C GLU A 22 -16.22 12.49 12.12
N GLU A 23 -17.36 12.68 11.47
CA GLU A 23 -18.46 13.56 11.93
C GLU A 23 -19.17 13.05 13.20
N ASP A 24 -19.18 11.73 13.44
CA ASP A 24 -19.89 11.08 14.55
C ASP A 24 -19.09 9.89 15.08
N SER A 25 -18.41 10.14 16.20
CA SER A 25 -17.59 9.17 16.92
C SER A 25 -18.37 8.35 17.95
N LEU A 26 -19.65 8.66 18.19
CA LEU A 26 -20.47 7.96 19.18
C LEU A 26 -21.33 6.88 18.53
N ASN A 27 -21.82 7.12 17.32
CA ASN A 27 -22.68 6.18 16.62
C ASN A 27 -21.94 5.57 15.42
N PRO A 28 -21.73 4.25 15.41
CA PRO A 28 -21.08 3.61 14.28
C PRO A 28 -22.01 3.59 13.07
N VAL A 29 -21.44 3.88 11.90
CA VAL A 29 -22.17 3.79 10.62
C VAL A 29 -22.31 2.34 10.18
N LEU A 30 -21.32 1.50 10.49
CA LEU A 30 -21.35 0.07 10.23
C LEU A 30 -20.79 -0.68 11.44
N THR A 31 -21.40 -1.82 11.75
CA THR A 31 -20.91 -2.75 12.76
C THR A 31 -20.58 -4.09 12.12
N GLY A 32 -19.68 -4.85 12.74
CA GLY A 32 -19.25 -6.15 12.19
C GLY A 32 -18.35 -6.03 10.96
N VAL A 33 -17.62 -4.92 10.82
CA VAL A 33 -16.61 -4.78 9.78
C VAL A 33 -15.45 -5.71 10.10
N ILE A 34 -15.07 -6.54 9.13
CA ILE A 34 -13.96 -7.50 9.29
C ILE A 34 -12.65 -6.77 9.01
N VAL A 35 -11.72 -6.83 9.97
CA VAL A 35 -10.35 -6.32 9.81
C VAL A 35 -9.37 -7.48 9.98
N PHE A 36 -8.41 -7.57 9.06
CA PHE A 36 -7.28 -8.50 9.14
C PHE A 36 -6.06 -7.72 9.61
N THR A 37 -5.41 -8.19 10.67
CA THR A 37 -4.25 -7.52 11.28
C THR A 37 -3.15 -8.52 11.56
N SER A 38 -1.90 -8.07 11.40
CA SER A 38 -0.71 -8.80 11.81
C SER A 38 -0.29 -8.32 13.19
N THR A 39 -0.15 -9.23 14.14
CA THR A 39 0.31 -8.91 15.50
C THR A 39 1.79 -9.22 15.69
N ALA A 40 2.33 -8.82 16.84
CA ALA A 40 3.69 -9.16 17.28
C ALA A 40 3.81 -10.60 17.82
N ASP A 41 2.86 -11.48 17.53
CA ASP A 41 2.93 -12.90 17.90
C ASP A 41 4.18 -13.55 17.28
N LYS A 42 4.88 -14.36 18.08
CA LYS A 42 6.07 -15.10 17.64
C LYS A 42 5.77 -16.09 16.53
N ALA A 43 4.52 -16.53 16.37
CA ALA A 43 4.09 -17.37 15.26
C ALA A 43 4.04 -16.61 13.92
N ASN A 44 3.88 -15.28 13.95
CA ASN A 44 3.85 -14.45 12.75
C ASN A 44 5.27 -14.15 12.27
N LYS A 45 5.78 -15.02 11.39
CA LYS A 45 7.11 -14.88 10.75
C LYS A 45 7.28 -13.62 9.89
N TYR A 46 6.19 -12.91 9.56
CA TYR A 46 6.23 -11.72 8.71
C TYR A 46 6.27 -10.41 9.51
N TYR A 47 6.04 -10.46 10.83
CA TYR A 47 6.21 -9.29 11.67
C TYR A 47 7.70 -9.04 11.97
N LEU A 48 8.26 -7.99 11.37
CA LEU A 48 9.67 -7.60 11.55
C LEU A 48 9.89 -6.71 12.77
N GLY A 49 8.83 -6.14 13.35
CA GLY A 49 8.91 -5.21 14.47
C GLY A 49 9.15 -3.76 14.06
N PRO A 50 9.21 -2.84 15.04
CA PRO A 50 9.58 -1.46 14.80
C PRO A 50 11.04 -1.39 14.32
N ALA A 51 11.30 -0.49 13.38
CA ALA A 51 12.64 -0.24 12.84
C ALA A 51 12.88 1.27 12.67
N PRO A 52 14.14 1.72 12.63
CA PRO A 52 14.47 3.09 12.26
C PRO A 52 13.91 3.46 10.88
N LEU A 53 13.48 4.72 10.72
CA LEU A 53 12.87 5.23 9.49
C LEU A 53 13.74 4.95 8.26
N GLU A 54 15.04 5.26 8.35
CA GLU A 54 16.03 5.07 7.28
C GLU A 54 16.18 3.59 6.88
N ASP A 55 16.14 2.67 7.85
CA ASP A 55 16.24 1.24 7.59
C ASP A 55 15.00 0.72 6.85
N MET A 56 13.80 1.17 7.27
CA MET A 56 12.56 0.85 6.58
C MET A 56 12.56 1.43 5.16
N ALA A 57 12.99 2.69 5.00
CA ALA A 57 13.04 3.35 3.70
C ALA A 57 13.95 2.63 2.71
N ARG A 58 15.17 2.27 3.14
CA ARG A 58 16.14 1.52 2.31
C ARG A 58 15.61 0.15 1.90
N GLN A 59 14.93 -0.55 2.81
CA GLN A 59 14.28 -1.82 2.50
C GLN A 59 13.14 -1.63 1.49
N ILE A 60 12.26 -0.65 1.69
CA ILE A 60 11.13 -0.38 0.79
C ILE A 60 11.60 0.06 -0.60
N ALA A 61 12.65 0.87 -0.68
CA ALA A 61 13.20 1.40 -1.92
C ALA A 61 13.68 0.30 -2.89
N THR A 62 14.17 -0.81 -2.34
CA THR A 62 14.84 -1.89 -3.09
C THR A 62 14.05 -3.20 -3.15
N ALA A 63 13.09 -3.41 -2.25
CA ALA A 63 12.29 -4.63 -2.19
C ALA A 63 11.31 -4.75 -3.37
N TYR A 64 11.22 -5.97 -3.93
CA TYR A 64 10.24 -6.33 -4.96
C TYR A 64 9.70 -7.74 -4.69
N GLY A 65 8.49 -8.00 -5.17
CA GLY A 65 7.85 -9.30 -5.09
C GLY A 65 6.98 -9.60 -6.31
N PRO A 66 6.15 -10.66 -6.26
CA PRO A 66 5.27 -11.04 -7.37
C PRO A 66 4.33 -9.91 -7.83
N CYS A 67 4.03 -8.96 -6.94
CA CYS A 67 3.12 -7.83 -7.18
C CYS A 67 3.83 -6.53 -7.61
N GLY A 68 5.16 -6.52 -7.82
CA GLY A 68 5.93 -5.33 -8.19
C GLY A 68 6.84 -4.81 -7.07
N ASN A 69 7.28 -3.55 -7.19
CA ASN A 69 8.16 -2.93 -6.19
C ASN A 69 7.38 -2.47 -4.96
N ASN A 70 7.99 -2.58 -3.78
CA ASN A 70 7.36 -2.18 -2.52
C ASN A 70 7.17 -0.65 -2.43
N ARG A 71 8.10 0.15 -3.01
CA ARG A 71 7.95 1.61 -3.08
C ARG A 71 6.68 2.07 -3.80
N ASP A 72 6.23 1.33 -4.81
CA ASP A 72 5.05 1.70 -5.59
C ASP A 72 3.79 1.54 -4.73
N TYR A 73 3.76 0.52 -3.86
CA TYR A 73 2.70 0.34 -2.86
C TYR A 73 2.64 1.54 -1.90
N LEU A 74 3.79 1.96 -1.34
CA LEU A 74 3.83 3.09 -0.41
C LEU A 74 3.37 4.40 -1.05
N PHE A 75 3.80 4.70 -2.29
CA PHE A 75 3.39 5.93 -2.98
C PHE A 75 1.92 5.92 -3.39
N LEU A 76 1.36 4.76 -3.76
CA LEU A 76 -0.06 4.64 -4.01
C LEU A 76 -0.88 4.82 -2.73
N LEU A 77 -0.39 4.33 -1.59
CA LEU A 77 -1.02 4.55 -0.29
C LEU A 77 -1.02 6.04 0.07
N GLU A 78 0.14 6.70 0.04
CA GLU A 78 0.26 8.14 0.31
C GLU A 78 -0.67 8.96 -0.59
N LYS A 79 -0.70 8.67 -1.90
CA LYS A 79 -1.60 9.33 -2.86
C LYS A 79 -3.07 9.09 -2.51
N ALA A 80 -3.46 7.85 -2.21
CA ALA A 80 -4.84 7.52 -1.91
C ALA A 80 -5.33 8.23 -0.64
N MET A 81 -4.46 8.35 0.38
CA MET A 81 -4.74 9.07 1.63
C MET A 81 -4.90 10.57 1.40
N HIS A 82 -4.02 11.17 0.60
CA HIS A 82 -4.16 12.56 0.16
C HIS A 82 -5.46 12.80 -0.62
N ASP A 83 -5.79 11.93 -1.59
CA ASP A 83 -6.97 12.09 -2.44
C ASP A 83 -8.30 12.06 -1.66
N ILE A 84 -8.33 11.35 -0.52
CA ILE A 84 -9.51 11.32 0.37
C ILE A 84 -9.46 12.40 1.46
N GLY A 85 -8.42 13.24 1.50
CA GLY A 85 -8.25 14.31 2.50
C GLY A 85 -7.87 13.83 3.90
N HIS A 86 -7.39 12.58 4.04
CA HIS A 86 -6.98 11.98 5.30
C HIS A 86 -5.52 11.51 5.23
N GLU A 87 -4.62 12.48 5.10
CA GLU A 87 -3.17 12.26 5.14
C GLU A 87 -2.70 11.69 6.47
N ASP A 88 -1.59 10.95 6.44
CA ASP A 88 -0.93 10.41 7.62
C ASP A 88 0.55 10.83 7.60
N ASP A 89 0.96 11.56 8.65
CA ASP A 89 2.29 12.13 8.79
C ASP A 89 3.38 11.06 8.67
N TYR A 90 3.15 9.87 9.22
CA TYR A 90 4.13 8.78 9.20
C TYR A 90 4.26 8.17 7.81
N VAL A 91 3.14 7.98 7.09
CA VAL A 91 3.16 7.53 5.69
C VAL A 91 3.89 8.53 4.80
N ILE A 92 3.63 9.83 4.97
CA ILE A 92 4.28 10.91 4.22
C ILE A 92 5.78 10.95 4.54
N GLU A 93 6.15 10.90 5.82
CA GLU A 93 7.54 10.90 6.26
C GLU A 93 8.32 9.72 5.67
N LEU A 94 7.76 8.51 5.75
CA LEU A 94 8.36 7.30 5.19
C LEU A 94 8.48 7.36 3.66
N ALA A 95 7.45 7.86 2.96
CA ALA A 95 7.50 8.03 1.51
C ALA A 95 8.58 9.03 1.09
N ASN A 96 8.74 10.12 1.82
CA ASN A 96 9.82 11.09 1.59
C ASN A 96 11.19 10.50 1.81
N GLU A 97 11.37 9.68 2.85
CA GLU A 97 12.64 8.99 3.09
C GLU A 97 12.97 7.99 1.96
N VAL A 98 11.97 7.24 1.46
CA VAL A 98 12.14 6.36 0.28
C VAL A 98 12.54 7.17 -0.96
N ARG A 99 11.98 8.37 -1.19
CA ARG A 99 12.40 9.24 -2.31
C ARG A 99 13.86 9.66 -2.20
N LYS A 100 14.34 9.97 -0.99
CA LYS A 100 15.75 10.31 -0.75
C LYS A 100 16.66 9.12 -1.09
N GLU A 101 16.32 7.92 -0.63
CA GLU A 101 17.05 6.68 -0.93
C GLU A 101 17.16 6.41 -2.44
N LEU A 102 16.13 6.77 -3.21
CA LEU A 102 16.11 6.62 -4.66
C LEU A 102 16.86 7.74 -5.41
N GLY A 103 17.40 8.74 -4.71
CA GLY A 103 18.01 9.93 -5.32
C GLY A 103 16.99 10.83 -6.00
N ILE A 104 15.69 10.66 -5.72
CA ILE A 104 14.61 11.52 -6.21
C ILE A 104 14.57 12.73 -5.29
N VAL A 105 15.53 13.63 -5.43
CA VAL A 105 15.51 14.92 -4.73
C VAL A 105 14.37 15.74 -5.35
N ASN A 106 13.41 16.18 -4.54
CA ASN A 106 12.42 17.19 -4.92
C ASN A 106 13.15 18.48 -5.31
N VAL A 107 13.52 18.62 -6.59
CA VAL A 107 13.84 19.92 -7.17
C VAL A 107 12.51 20.63 -7.40
N LEU A 108 11.88 21.10 -6.33
CA LEU A 108 10.91 22.18 -6.44
C LEU A 108 11.69 23.51 -6.55
N SER A 109 12.39 23.68 -7.67
CA SER A 109 12.85 25.00 -8.11
C SER A 109 11.83 25.55 -9.09
N LYS A 110 11.15 26.62 -8.69
CA LYS A 110 10.47 27.55 -9.59
C LYS A 110 11.44 27.97 -10.69
N ASP A 111 11.27 27.47 -11.91
CA ASP A 111 11.21 28.26 -13.16
C ASP A 111 11.32 27.40 -14.44
N LYS A 112 10.41 27.69 -15.38
CA LYS A 112 10.56 27.65 -16.86
C LYS A 112 10.67 26.30 -17.60
N LYS A 113 9.54 25.98 -18.26
CA LYS A 113 9.31 26.12 -19.74
C LYS A 113 8.80 24.83 -20.39
N MET A 114 7.60 24.96 -20.96
CA MET A 114 6.95 23.99 -21.85
C MET A 114 7.89 23.52 -22.96
N VAL A 115 8.00 22.20 -23.12
CA VAL A 115 8.37 21.53 -24.38
C VAL A 115 7.43 20.33 -24.56
N ALA A 116 6.90 20.20 -25.76
CA ALA A 116 5.80 19.33 -26.19
C ALA A 116 6.13 17.81 -26.11
N PRO A 117 5.10 16.92 -26.05
CA PRO A 117 5.29 15.49 -25.89
C PRO A 117 5.60 14.79 -27.23
N THR A 118 6.58 13.88 -27.20
CA THR A 118 6.82 12.86 -28.25
C THR A 118 5.84 11.68 -28.11
N PRO A 119 5.51 10.97 -29.20
CA PRO A 119 4.32 10.14 -29.27
C PRO A 119 4.45 8.84 -28.48
N HIS A 120 3.31 8.49 -27.88
CA HIS A 120 2.95 7.27 -27.15
C HIS A 120 3.32 6.00 -27.95
N MET A 121 4.09 5.10 -27.36
CA MET A 121 4.14 3.69 -27.80
C MET A 121 2.95 2.96 -27.16
N PRO A 122 2.14 2.18 -27.90
CA PRO A 122 1.04 1.43 -27.32
C PRO A 122 1.57 0.25 -26.51
N ILE A 123 1.16 0.14 -25.25
CA ILE A 123 1.32 -1.06 -24.43
C ILE A 123 0.39 -2.13 -25.02
N PRO A 124 0.88 -3.34 -25.35
CA PRO A 124 0.00 -4.43 -25.77
C PRO A 124 -0.93 -4.83 -24.61
N THR A 125 -2.23 -4.87 -24.89
CA THR A 125 -3.26 -5.36 -23.98
C THR A 125 -2.94 -6.80 -23.57
N LEU A 126 -2.51 -7.02 -22.33
CA LEU A 126 -2.49 -8.35 -21.73
C LEU A 126 -3.94 -8.77 -21.49
N GLN A 127 -4.50 -9.56 -22.43
CA GLN A 127 -5.77 -10.22 -22.21
C GLN A 127 -5.59 -11.23 -21.06
N LEU A 128 -6.22 -10.95 -19.93
CA LEU A 128 -6.27 -11.86 -18.79
C LEU A 128 -7.22 -13.01 -19.16
N HIS A 129 -6.69 -14.08 -19.72
CA HIS A 129 -7.44 -15.32 -19.90
C HIS A 129 -7.56 -16.00 -18.53
N ALA A 130 -8.80 -16.23 -18.08
CA ALA A 130 -9.06 -17.01 -16.87
C ALA A 130 -8.48 -18.42 -17.05
N LEU A 131 -7.53 -18.80 -16.21
CA LEU A 131 -7.05 -20.18 -16.15
C LEU A 131 -8.15 -21.06 -15.51
N PRO A 132 -8.39 -22.26 -16.05
CA PRO A 132 -9.42 -23.16 -15.54
C PRO A 132 -9.10 -23.60 -14.12
N ILE A 133 -10.10 -23.49 -13.24
CA ILE A 133 -10.07 -24.03 -11.88
C ILE A 133 -9.98 -25.55 -12.00
N ALA A 134 -8.83 -26.12 -11.63
CA ALA A 134 -8.73 -27.55 -11.40
C ALA A 134 -9.55 -27.90 -10.16
N LEU A 135 -10.68 -28.54 -10.37
CA LEU A 135 -11.35 -29.34 -9.35
C LEU A 135 -10.47 -30.56 -9.11
N ASP A 136 -9.94 -30.70 -7.90
CA ASP A 136 -9.58 -32.01 -7.39
C ASP A 136 -10.15 -32.20 -5.99
N SER A 137 -10.48 -33.46 -5.73
CA SER A 137 -11.55 -33.94 -4.84
C SER A 137 -11.19 -34.02 -3.35
#